data_AF-A0A428QXU0-F1
#
_entry.id   AF-A0A428QXU0-F1
#
_cell.length_a   1.000
_cell.length_b   1.000
_cell.length_c   1.000
_cell.angle_alpha   90.00
_cell.angle_beta   90.00
_cell.angle_gamma   90.00
#
_symmetry.space_group_name_H-M   'P 1'
#
loop_
_entity.id
_entity.type
_entity.pdbx_description
1 polymer ?
#
loop_
_entity_poly.entity_id
_entity_poly.type
_entity_poly.pdbx_seq_one_letter_code
_entity_poly.pdbx_strand_id
1 'polypeptide(L)'
;MNTPDILFEHPNNHVDNTGNRSSTDKSWAAKVPPTTKSQLRIHTRFIPDGRVLADWSALFPERSDDILRRSQPSFQPNPRAAWKLDTEADMETYFCQEIVAPVLSKYTQYPPVTLQCKVDRGGVIVDYHFVWKDRIVLIGEIKRNLIRVATLLDGTFEKKSDQVKLLKELRGYAIEVTIQGP
;
A
#
# COMPACT_ATOMS: atom_id res chain seq x y z
N MET A 1 -10.93 30.74 5.07
CA MET A 1 -9.93 30.30 4.08
C MET A 1 -10.13 28.80 3.92
N ASN A 2 -10.45 28.33 2.71
CA ASN A 2 -10.47 26.89 2.44
C ASN A 2 -9.02 26.44 2.36
N THR A 3 -8.44 26.03 3.48
CA THR A 3 -7.19 25.28 3.46
C THR A 3 -7.46 24.01 2.65
N PRO A 4 -6.64 23.70 1.62
CA PRO A 4 -6.77 22.44 0.90
C PRO A 4 -6.76 21.27 1.90
N ASP A 5 -7.58 20.25 1.68
CA ASP A 5 -7.47 19.02 2.48
C ASP A 5 -6.11 18.41 2.17
N ILE A 6 -5.29 18.23 3.22
CA ILE A 6 -3.91 17.76 3.13
C ILE A 6 -3.81 16.39 2.42
N LEU A 7 -4.91 15.65 2.35
CA LEU A 7 -4.98 14.39 1.59
C LEU A 7 -4.85 14.59 0.06
N PHE A 8 -4.95 15.82 -0.44
CA PHE A 8 -4.68 16.18 -1.84
C PHE A 8 -3.27 16.74 -2.06
N GLU A 9 -2.46 16.80 -1.01
CA GLU A 9 -1.10 17.32 -1.05
C GLU A 9 -0.07 16.17 -1.07
N HIS A 10 1.13 16.46 -1.55
CA HIS A 10 2.27 15.56 -1.40
C HIS A 10 2.86 15.70 0.01
N PRO A 11 3.49 14.64 0.57
CA PRO A 11 4.26 14.76 1.81
C PRO A 11 5.30 15.87 1.74
N ASN A 12 5.41 16.64 2.83
CA ASN A 12 6.27 17.81 2.91
C ASN A 12 7.71 17.50 3.34
N ASN A 13 7.92 16.37 4.03
CA ASN A 13 9.24 15.99 4.51
C ASN A 13 10.11 15.45 3.35
N HIS A 14 11.38 15.86 3.29
CA HIS A 14 12.31 15.41 2.26
C HIS A 14 12.58 13.90 2.35
N VAL A 15 12.83 13.26 1.21
CA VAL A 15 13.11 11.84 1.10
C VAL A 15 14.40 11.61 0.33
N ASP A 16 15.35 10.95 0.97
CA ASP A 16 16.58 10.41 0.36
C ASP A 16 16.43 8.89 0.20
N ASN A 17 16.31 8.42 -1.04
CA ASN A 17 16.19 6.98 -1.35
C ASN A 17 17.55 6.45 -1.79
N THR A 18 18.13 5.55 -0.99
CA THR A 18 19.47 5.00 -1.25
C THR A 18 19.53 4.04 -2.44
N GLY A 19 18.37 3.65 -3.01
CA GLY A 19 18.30 2.74 -4.15
C GLY A 19 18.46 1.26 -3.80
N ASN A 20 18.70 0.92 -2.53
CA ASN A 20 18.78 -0.45 -2.05
C ASN A 20 17.51 -1.26 -2.39
N ARG A 21 17.71 -2.53 -2.72
CA ARG A 21 16.65 -3.40 -3.24
C ARG A 21 16.33 -4.52 -2.25
N SER A 22 15.05 -4.80 -2.08
CA SER A 22 14.57 -5.95 -1.31
C SER A 22 14.84 -7.29 -1.99
N SER A 23 14.58 -8.40 -1.29
CA SER A 23 14.52 -9.74 -1.88
C SER A 23 13.06 -10.21 -2.03
N THR A 24 12.82 -11.21 -2.89
CA THR A 24 11.50 -11.83 -3.09
C THR A 24 11.65 -13.34 -3.28
N ASP A 25 12.08 -14.01 -2.21
CA ASP A 25 12.43 -15.44 -2.24
C ASP A 25 11.79 -16.22 -1.09
N LYS A 26 10.62 -15.78 -0.61
CA LYS A 26 9.88 -16.50 0.43
C LYS A 26 9.49 -17.90 -0.08
N SER A 27 9.99 -18.94 0.60
CA SER A 27 9.75 -20.33 0.20
C SER A 27 8.26 -20.69 0.13
N TRP A 28 7.47 -20.17 1.06
CA TRP A 28 6.02 -20.38 1.09
C TRP A 28 5.30 -19.74 -0.11
N ALA A 29 5.87 -18.73 -0.78
CA ALA A 29 5.26 -18.12 -1.96
C ALA A 29 5.43 -19.01 -3.22
N ALA A 30 6.32 -20.01 -3.18
CA ALA A 30 6.55 -20.91 -4.32
C ALA A 30 5.29 -21.72 -4.69
N LYS A 31 4.45 -22.07 -3.71
CA LYS A 31 3.16 -22.79 -3.93
C LYS A 31 2.07 -21.91 -4.53
N VAL A 32 2.20 -20.58 -4.51
CA VAL A 32 1.18 -19.67 -5.03
C VAL A 32 1.18 -19.73 -6.57
N PRO A 33 0.03 -19.92 -7.24
CA PRO A 33 -0.03 -19.88 -8.70
C PRO A 33 0.37 -18.50 -9.23
N PRO A 34 1.12 -18.43 -10.35
CA PRO A 34 1.52 -17.16 -10.94
C PRO A 34 0.29 -16.34 -11.35
N THR A 35 0.37 -15.02 -11.16
CA THR A 35 -0.62 -14.07 -11.66
C THR A 35 -0.50 -13.96 -13.17
N THR A 36 -1.61 -14.04 -13.90
CA THR A 36 -1.65 -13.84 -15.35
C THR A 36 -1.94 -12.39 -15.72
N LYS A 37 -1.63 -11.99 -16.96
CA LYS A 37 -1.99 -10.68 -17.51
C LYS A 37 -3.49 -10.40 -17.41
N SER A 38 -4.35 -11.41 -17.62
CA SER A 38 -5.81 -11.25 -17.51
C SER A 38 -6.31 -11.05 -16.07
N GLN A 39 -5.53 -11.49 -15.07
CA GLN A 39 -5.82 -11.27 -13.65
C GLN A 39 -5.33 -9.90 -13.17
N LEU A 40 -4.30 -9.34 -13.80
CA LEU A 40 -3.75 -8.04 -13.44
C LEU A 40 -4.64 -6.91 -13.96
N ARG A 41 -5.45 -6.33 -13.07
CA ARG A 41 -6.26 -5.14 -13.38
C ARG A 41 -5.53 -3.89 -12.91
N ILE A 42 -5.03 -3.10 -13.85
CA ILE A 42 -4.29 -1.87 -13.55
C ILE A 42 -5.21 -0.68 -13.77
N HIS A 43 -5.39 0.11 -12.72
CA HIS A 43 -6.21 1.33 -12.71
C HIS A 43 -5.36 2.60 -12.58
N THR A 44 -4.11 2.53 -13.03
CA THR A 44 -3.19 3.67 -13.05
C THR A 44 -2.50 3.72 -14.39
N ARG A 45 -2.38 4.91 -14.99
CA ARG A 45 -1.65 5.11 -16.24
C ARG A 45 -0.74 6.32 -16.17
N PHE A 46 0.38 6.24 -16.87
CA PHE A 46 1.21 7.41 -17.15
C PHE A 46 0.64 8.13 -18.36
N ILE A 47 0.53 9.46 -18.28
CA ILE A 47 0.26 10.30 -19.44
C ILE A 47 1.57 10.80 -20.04
N PRO A 48 1.58 11.31 -21.29
CA PRO A 48 2.82 11.65 -22.00
C PRO A 48 3.76 12.63 -21.28
N ASP A 49 3.24 13.45 -20.38
CA ASP A 49 4.02 14.40 -19.56
C ASP A 49 4.64 13.77 -18.29
N GLY A 50 4.50 12.46 -18.10
CA GLY A 50 5.05 11.72 -16.97
C GLY A 50 4.17 11.71 -15.72
N ARG A 51 3.05 12.44 -15.69
CA ARG A 51 2.11 12.37 -14.55
C ARG A 51 1.40 11.02 -14.50
N VAL A 52 1.06 10.61 -13.29
CA VAL A 52 0.26 9.41 -13.01
C VAL A 52 -1.20 9.81 -12.87
N LEU A 53 -2.06 9.19 -13.68
CA LEU A 53 -3.51 9.28 -13.52
C LEU A 53 -4.02 7.99 -12.88
N ALA A 54 -4.71 8.14 -11.74
CA ALA A 54 -5.46 7.07 -11.11
C ALA A 54 -6.91 7.06 -11.64
N ASP A 55 -7.36 5.88 -12.04
CA ASP A 55 -8.74 5.56 -12.34
C ASP A 55 -9.42 5.04 -11.06
N TRP A 56 -10.27 5.88 -10.48
CA TRP A 56 -10.97 5.57 -9.24
C TRP A 56 -12.20 4.68 -9.45
N SER A 57 -12.55 4.31 -10.69
CA SER A 57 -13.71 3.45 -10.98
C SER A 57 -13.60 2.03 -10.43
N ALA A 58 -12.39 1.62 -10.05
CA ALA A 58 -12.13 0.35 -9.36
C ALA A 58 -12.62 0.32 -7.92
N LEU A 59 -12.83 1.48 -7.30
CA LEU A 59 -13.26 1.61 -5.92
C LEU A 59 -14.79 1.69 -5.85
N PHE A 60 -15.35 1.37 -4.68
CA PHE A 60 -16.76 1.61 -4.44
C PHE A 60 -17.06 3.12 -4.56
N PRO A 61 -18.20 3.50 -5.16
CA PRO A 61 -18.60 4.88 -5.21
C PRO A 61 -18.82 5.42 -3.79
N GLU A 62 -18.64 6.74 -3.64
CA GLU A 62 -18.90 7.44 -2.39
C GLU A 62 -20.34 7.22 -1.94
N ARG A 63 -20.52 6.88 -0.66
CA ARG A 63 -21.80 6.65 -0.01
C ARG A 63 -22.18 7.83 0.86
N SER A 64 -23.45 7.89 1.26
CA SER A 64 -23.95 9.00 2.06
C SER A 64 -23.26 9.14 3.43
N ASP A 65 -22.76 8.05 4.00
CA ASP A 65 -22.04 8.04 5.28
C ASP A 65 -20.58 8.50 5.17
N ASP A 66 -19.98 8.52 3.96
CA ASP A 66 -18.63 9.04 3.74
C ASP A 66 -18.48 10.51 4.13
N ILE A 67 -19.58 11.28 4.13
CA ILE A 67 -19.59 12.68 4.58
C ILE A 67 -19.16 12.81 6.05
N LEU A 68 -19.50 11.83 6.89
CA LEU A 68 -19.14 11.80 8.32
C LEU A 68 -17.63 11.64 8.49
N ARG A 69 -17.02 10.81 7.64
CA ARG A 69 -15.58 10.59 7.61
C ARG A 69 -14.84 11.77 6.98
N ARG A 70 -15.36 12.35 5.90
CA ARG A 70 -14.75 13.52 5.24
C ARG A 70 -14.70 14.74 6.15
N SER A 71 -15.70 14.92 7.00
CA SER A 71 -15.76 16.02 7.98
C SER A 71 -14.76 15.87 9.13
N GLN A 72 -14.16 14.68 9.30
CA GLN A 72 -13.08 14.49 10.28
C GLN A 72 -11.82 15.24 9.86
N PRO A 73 -11.09 15.82 10.82
CA PRO A 73 -9.84 16.50 10.54
C PRO A 73 -8.78 15.51 10.04
N SER A 74 -7.94 15.99 9.14
CA SER A 74 -6.70 15.34 8.76
C SER A 74 -5.54 16.04 9.48
N PHE A 75 -4.54 15.31 9.98
CA PHE A 75 -3.37 15.91 10.62
C PHE A 75 -2.11 15.70 9.81
N GLN A 76 -1.30 16.75 9.72
CA GLN A 76 0.02 16.69 9.09
C GLN A 76 0.97 15.81 9.93
N PRO A 77 1.91 15.09 9.28
CA PRO A 77 2.99 14.42 9.98
C PRO A 77 3.88 15.41 10.72
N ASN A 78 4.60 14.93 11.75
CA ASN A 78 5.60 15.76 12.44
C ASN A 78 6.69 16.23 11.44
N PRO A 79 7.10 17.50 11.46
CA PRO A 79 8.21 17.98 10.63
C PRO A 79 9.50 17.22 10.90
N ARG A 80 10.21 16.87 9.83
CA ARG A 80 11.50 16.16 9.87
C ARG A 80 12.45 16.76 8.84
N ALA A 81 13.75 16.72 9.13
CA ALA A 81 14.76 17.19 8.19
C ALA A 81 14.79 16.34 6.91
N ALA A 82 14.79 15.01 7.05
CA ALA A 82 14.70 14.06 5.95
C ALA A 82 14.33 12.65 6.44
N TRP A 83 13.74 11.86 5.54
CA TRP A 83 13.68 10.41 5.62
C TRP A 83 14.81 9.80 4.81
N LYS A 84 15.67 9.00 5.44
CA LYS A 84 16.66 8.19 4.73
C LYS A 84 16.12 6.78 4.56
N LEU A 85 15.73 6.44 3.34
CA LEU A 85 15.16 5.13 3.04
C LEU A 85 16.29 4.17 2.70
N ASP A 86 16.81 3.44 3.69
CA ASP A 86 17.93 2.52 3.52
C ASP A 86 17.57 1.05 3.69
N THR A 87 16.51 0.76 4.43
CA THR A 87 15.94 -0.56 4.71
C THR A 87 14.44 -0.61 4.41
N GLU A 88 13.84 -1.81 4.36
CA GLU A 88 12.37 -1.97 4.27
C GLU A 88 11.66 -1.28 5.43
N ALA A 89 12.22 -1.37 6.65
CA ALA A 89 11.66 -0.74 7.85
C ALA A 89 11.64 0.80 7.77
N ASP A 90 12.64 1.42 7.13
CA ASP A 90 12.64 2.87 6.90
C ASP A 90 11.49 3.28 5.97
N MET A 91 11.26 2.51 4.91
CA MET A 91 10.14 2.72 3.98
C MET A 91 8.78 2.49 4.64
N GLU A 92 8.65 1.45 5.45
CA GLU A 92 7.45 1.18 6.24
C GLU A 92 7.13 2.35 7.16
N THR A 93 8.13 2.82 7.90
CA THR A 93 7.98 3.93 8.85
C THR A 93 7.61 5.22 8.12
N TYR A 94 8.30 5.54 7.01
CA TYR A 94 7.96 6.68 6.15
C TYR A 94 6.52 6.59 5.67
N PHE A 95 6.11 5.47 5.07
CA PHE A 95 4.77 5.29 4.53
C PHE A 95 3.70 5.41 5.62
N CYS A 96 3.93 4.79 6.78
CA CYS A 96 3.00 4.84 7.90
C CYS A 96 2.84 6.26 8.47
N GLN A 97 3.93 7.03 8.56
CA GLN A 97 3.91 8.38 9.15
C GLN A 97 3.43 9.44 8.15
N GLU A 98 3.91 9.40 6.91
CA GLU A 98 3.67 10.45 5.92
C GLU A 98 2.38 10.27 5.13
N ILE A 99 1.92 9.02 4.97
CA ILE A 99 0.76 8.69 4.14
C ILE A 99 -0.38 8.12 4.98
N VAL A 100 -0.11 7.04 5.72
CA VAL A 100 -1.17 6.34 6.46
C VAL A 100 -1.72 7.20 7.58
N ALA A 101 -0.88 7.80 8.44
CA ALA A 101 -1.35 8.54 9.60
C ALA A 101 -2.28 9.73 9.24
N PRO A 102 -1.97 10.58 8.23
CA PRO A 102 -2.91 11.59 7.76
C PRO A 102 -4.25 11.01 7.31
N VAL A 103 -4.24 9.91 6.54
CA VAL A 103 -5.49 9.26 6.08
C VAL A 103 -6.26 8.65 7.25
N LEU A 104 -5.58 7.94 8.15
CA LEU A 104 -6.16 7.22 9.27
C LEU A 104 -6.76 8.17 10.31
N SER A 105 -6.28 9.41 10.40
CA SER A 105 -6.89 10.41 11.29
C SER A 105 -8.36 10.73 10.97
N LYS A 106 -8.80 10.51 9.72
CA LYS A 106 -10.22 10.57 9.36
C LYS A 106 -11.06 9.38 9.87
N TYR A 107 -10.41 8.29 10.28
CA TYR A 107 -11.03 7.06 10.76
C TYR A 107 -10.93 6.91 12.29
N THR A 108 -10.97 8.01 13.03
CA THR A 108 -10.98 7.97 14.50
C THR A 108 -12.36 7.63 15.07
N GLN A 109 -13.44 7.99 14.36
CA GLN A 109 -14.83 7.81 14.80
C GLN A 109 -15.72 7.07 13.80
N TYR A 110 -15.55 7.28 12.49
CA TYR A 110 -16.51 6.82 11.47
C TYR A 110 -15.85 6.03 10.31
N PRO A 111 -15.76 4.70 10.41
CA PRO A 111 -15.65 3.96 11.66
C PRO A 111 -14.25 4.13 12.31
N PRO A 112 -14.09 3.78 13.60
CA PRO A 112 -12.78 3.69 14.21
C PRO A 112 -11.97 2.56 13.58
N VAL A 113 -10.84 2.88 12.94
CA VAL A 113 -9.90 1.90 12.38
C VAL A 113 -8.56 2.05 13.08
N THR A 114 -7.98 0.93 13.51
CA THR A 114 -6.66 0.92 14.15
C THR A 114 -5.61 0.31 13.24
N LEU A 115 -4.46 0.95 13.14
CA LEU A 115 -3.25 0.37 12.54
C LEU A 115 -2.53 -0.48 13.59
N GLN A 116 -2.10 -1.68 13.21
CA GLN A 116 -1.27 -2.56 14.00
C GLN A 116 -0.10 -3.03 13.13
N CYS A 117 1.08 -3.13 13.74
CA CYS A 117 2.27 -3.67 13.06
C CYS A 117 2.37 -5.17 13.33
N LYS A 118 2.86 -5.91 12.34
CA LYS A 118 3.29 -7.31 12.43
C LYS A 118 2.25 -8.26 13.01
N VAL A 119 1.56 -8.98 12.13
CA VAL A 119 0.72 -10.11 12.52
C VAL A 119 1.25 -11.39 11.89
N ASP A 120 1.48 -12.41 12.72
CA ASP A 120 1.73 -13.76 12.26
C ASP A 120 0.40 -14.50 12.06
N ARG A 121 0.15 -14.98 10.85
CA ARG A 121 -0.91 -15.94 10.56
C ARG A 121 -0.33 -17.14 9.83
N GLY A 122 -0.20 -18.26 10.55
CA GLY A 122 0.26 -19.52 9.97
C GLY A 122 1.71 -19.47 9.47
N GLY A 123 2.57 -18.67 10.10
CA GLY A 123 3.97 -18.47 9.71
C GLY A 123 4.17 -17.42 8.61
N VAL A 124 3.10 -16.73 8.19
CA VAL A 124 3.14 -15.61 7.26
C VAL A 124 2.95 -14.32 8.05
N ILE A 125 3.97 -13.47 8.02
CA ILE A 125 4.00 -12.20 8.73
C ILE A 125 3.90 -11.07 7.70
N VAL A 126 2.90 -10.21 7.84
CA VAL A 126 2.79 -8.95 7.08
C VAL A 126 3.35 -7.81 7.91
N ASP A 127 3.90 -6.79 7.25
CA ASP A 127 4.52 -5.63 7.94
C ASP A 127 3.50 -4.87 8.80
N TYR A 128 2.31 -4.61 8.27
CA TYR A 128 1.23 -3.95 9.01
C TYR A 128 -0.17 -4.34 8.51
N HIS A 129 -1.17 -4.13 9.36
CA HIS A 129 -2.58 -4.36 9.04
C HIS A 129 -3.49 -3.38 9.76
N PHE A 130 -4.71 -3.25 9.24
CA PHE A 130 -5.74 -2.35 9.76
C PHE A 130 -6.89 -3.19 10.31
N VAL A 131 -7.39 -2.81 11.48
CA VAL A 131 -8.45 -3.55 12.18
C VAL A 131 -9.67 -2.66 12.38
N TRP A 132 -10.84 -3.22 12.10
CA TRP A 132 -12.15 -2.67 12.46
C TRP A 132 -13.01 -3.76 13.09
N LYS A 133 -13.48 -3.55 14.33
CA LYS A 133 -14.29 -4.53 15.09
C LYS A 133 -13.70 -5.94 15.03
N ASP A 134 -12.42 -6.05 15.39
CA ASP A 134 -11.63 -7.31 15.42
C ASP A 134 -11.39 -7.97 14.04
N ARG A 135 -11.79 -7.34 12.94
CA ARG A 135 -11.55 -7.82 11.59
C ARG A 135 -10.41 -7.08 10.93
N ILE A 136 -9.50 -7.82 10.31
CA ILE A 136 -8.50 -7.24 9.41
C ILE A 136 -9.23 -6.75 8.15
N VAL A 137 -9.14 -5.45 7.87
CA VAL A 137 -9.77 -4.81 6.71
C VAL A 137 -8.76 -4.45 5.62
N LEU A 138 -7.49 -4.33 5.97
CA LEU A 138 -6.39 -4.08 5.04
C LEU A 138 -5.10 -4.65 5.59
N ILE A 139 -4.23 -5.13 4.71
CA ILE A 139 -2.86 -5.55 5.02
C ILE A 139 -1.89 -4.76 4.14
N GLY A 140 -0.67 -4.56 4.62
CA GLY A 140 0.41 -3.97 3.86
C GLY A 140 1.68 -4.78 4.00
N GLU A 141 2.37 -4.88 2.87
CA GLU A 141 3.71 -5.45 2.74
C GLU A 141 4.56 -4.45 1.97
N ILE A 142 5.73 -4.13 2.50
CA ILE A 142 6.68 -3.18 1.95
C ILE A 142 7.78 -3.94 1.23
N LYS A 143 7.94 -3.63 -0.05
CA LYS A 143 9.08 -4.07 -0.86
C LYS A 143 9.76 -2.88 -1.51
N ARG A 144 11.08 -2.88 -1.49
CA ARG A 144 11.91 -1.78 -2.01
C ARG A 144 12.41 -2.07 -3.41
N ASN A 145 12.14 -1.13 -4.31
CA ASN A 145 12.74 -1.06 -5.63
C ASN A 145 12.61 -2.38 -6.45
N LEU A 146 11.50 -3.13 -6.22
CA LEU A 146 11.24 -4.40 -6.91
C LEU A 146 10.37 -4.26 -8.15
N ILE A 147 9.45 -3.29 -8.16
CA ILE A 147 8.43 -3.15 -9.20
C ILE A 147 9.06 -2.58 -10.47
N ARG A 148 8.94 -3.32 -11.58
CA ARG A 148 9.25 -2.83 -12.93
C ARG A 148 7.98 -2.32 -13.59
N VAL A 149 7.65 -1.07 -13.29
CA VAL A 149 6.38 -0.41 -13.66
C VAL A 149 6.01 -0.63 -15.13
N ALA A 150 6.94 -0.39 -16.06
CA ALA A 150 6.70 -0.56 -17.50
C ALA A 150 6.21 -1.98 -17.85
N THR A 151 6.82 -3.02 -17.27
CA THR A 151 6.47 -4.41 -17.56
C THR A 151 5.11 -4.85 -16.99
N LEU A 152 4.66 -4.20 -15.92
CA LEU A 152 3.31 -4.41 -15.39
C LEU A 152 2.30 -3.77 -16.34
N LEU A 153 2.53 -2.52 -16.73
CA LEU A 153 1.62 -1.74 -17.58
C LEU A 153 1.44 -2.32 -18.98
N ASP A 154 2.52 -2.79 -19.62
CA ASP A 154 2.44 -3.44 -20.94
C ASP A 154 2.01 -4.92 -20.88
N GLY A 155 1.98 -5.49 -19.67
CA GLY A 155 1.65 -6.88 -19.40
C GLY A 155 2.72 -7.88 -19.82
N THR A 156 3.99 -7.46 -19.96
CA THR A 156 5.13 -8.33 -20.30
C THR A 156 5.80 -8.93 -19.07
N PHE A 157 5.34 -8.60 -17.86
CA PHE A 157 5.88 -9.10 -16.59
C PHE A 157 5.93 -10.63 -16.48
N GLU A 158 5.05 -11.36 -17.16
CA GLU A 158 5.02 -12.83 -17.16
C GLU A 158 6.34 -13.44 -17.67
N LYS A 159 7.08 -12.69 -18.50
CA LYS A 159 8.39 -13.09 -19.04
C LYS A 159 9.56 -12.72 -18.12
N LYS A 160 9.28 -12.10 -16.96
CA LYS A 160 10.27 -11.60 -16.01
C LYS A 160 10.16 -12.37 -14.70
N SER A 161 11.09 -13.30 -14.48
CA SER A 161 11.05 -14.21 -13.33
C SER A 161 10.99 -13.48 -11.98
N ASP A 162 11.67 -12.33 -11.85
CA ASP A 162 11.64 -11.50 -10.65
C ASP A 162 10.26 -10.85 -10.41
N GLN A 163 9.59 -10.38 -11.47
CA GLN A 163 8.23 -9.84 -11.35
C GLN A 163 7.21 -10.94 -11.05
N VAL A 164 7.35 -12.12 -11.65
CA VAL A 164 6.49 -13.28 -11.36
C VAL A 164 6.62 -13.71 -9.89
N LYS A 165 7.86 -13.79 -9.37
CA LYS A 165 8.11 -14.07 -7.95
C LYS A 165 7.48 -13.01 -7.03
N LEU A 166 7.70 -11.73 -7.33
CA LEU A 166 7.10 -10.62 -6.57
C LEU A 166 5.58 -10.72 -6.51
N LEU A 167 4.92 -10.90 -7.65
CA LEU A 167 3.45 -10.97 -7.71
C LEU A 167 2.90 -12.21 -7.01
N LYS A 168 3.62 -13.34 -7.05
CA LYS A 168 3.27 -14.54 -6.28
C LYS A 168 3.34 -14.28 -4.77
N GLU A 169 4.38 -13.61 -4.31
CA GLU A 169 4.56 -13.26 -2.91
C GLU A 169 3.46 -12.30 -2.44
N LEU A 170 3.21 -11.19 -3.16
CA LEU A 170 2.16 -10.22 -2.83
C LEU A 170 0.76 -10.85 -2.83
N ARG A 171 0.44 -11.67 -3.84
CA ARG A 171 -0.83 -12.41 -3.87
C ARG A 171 -0.92 -13.43 -2.74
N GLY A 172 0.19 -14.06 -2.42
CA GLY A 172 0.30 -15.04 -1.35
C GLY A 172 -0.05 -14.46 0.02
N TYR A 173 0.45 -13.25 0.35
CA TYR A 173 0.07 -12.55 1.57
C TYR A 173 -1.44 -12.33 1.66
N ALA A 174 -2.06 -11.89 0.57
CA ALA A 174 -3.50 -11.69 0.53
C ALA A 174 -4.28 -13.00 0.77
N ILE A 175 -3.84 -14.11 0.17
CA ILE A 175 -4.46 -15.43 0.35
C ILE A 175 -4.35 -15.87 1.82
N GLU A 176 -3.16 -15.88 2.39
CA GLU A 176 -2.91 -16.45 3.72
C GLU A 176 -3.57 -15.62 4.84
N VAL A 177 -3.59 -14.29 4.72
CA VAL A 177 -4.18 -13.42 5.75
C VAL A 177 -5.70 -13.26 5.59
N THR A 178 -6.23 -13.27 4.36
CA THR A 178 -7.68 -13.06 4.12
C THR A 178 -8.49 -14.34 4.24
N ILE A 179 -7.93 -15.50 3.85
CA ILE A 179 -8.66 -16.79 3.88
C ILE A 179 -8.76 -17.35 5.31
N GLN A 180 -8.00 -16.81 6.27
CA GLN A 180 -8.04 -17.23 7.68
C GLN A 180 -8.73 -16.21 8.61
N GLY A 181 -9.53 -15.27 8.06
CA GLY A 181 -10.51 -14.52 8.84
C GLY A 181 -11.71 -15.41 9.20
N PRO A 182 -12.36 -15.21 10.36
CA PRO A 182 -13.33 -16.16 10.93
C PRO A 182 -14.48 -16.53 9.99
#